data_AF-A0A1J3I2V7-F1
#
_entry.id   AF-A0A1J3I2V7-F1
#
_cell.length_a   1.000
_cell.length_b   1.000
_cell.length_c   1.000
_cell.angle_alpha   90.00
_cell.angle_beta   90.00
_cell.angle_gamma   90.00
#
_symmetry.space_group_name_H-M   'P 1'
#
loop_
_entity.id
_entity.type
_entity.pdbx_description
1 polymer ?
#
loop_
_entity_poly.entity_id
_entity_poly.type
_entity_poly.pdbx_seq_one_letter_code
_entity_poly.pdbx_strand_id
1 'polypeptide(L)'
;TTCQHFFVHHENMKKFLWLLLPLIAIIHIVLAQDQQGFISLDCGLPADERSPYEETYTGLQFSSDEKFIRSGKNGRIRENPVGYAKPYETLRYFPDGIRNCYSLNVEKGRTHLIVARFVYGNYDGFDLKPKFDLYLGPNPWATVDLQSLVNGTSEEILHIPTSNSLQICLVKTGETTPMISALELRPMGNDSYITKSGSLNLYSRRYFSKSGSNIRYMKDVYDRTWLSYGARFPREWTQISTALEVNNSNKYVPPKDALINAATPTNASAP
;
A
#
# COMPACT_ATOMS: atom_id res chain seq x y z
N THR A 1 -35.98 18.82 51.22
CA THR A 1 -34.56 18.57 50.89
C THR A 1 -34.34 17.51 49.81
N THR A 2 -35.38 16.81 49.32
CA THR A 2 -35.21 15.68 48.38
C THR A 2 -35.38 16.03 46.88
N CYS A 3 -35.98 17.17 46.51
CA CYS A 3 -36.17 17.57 45.10
C CYS A 3 -34.94 18.28 44.47
N GLN A 4 -34.10 18.97 45.26
CA GLN A 4 -32.90 19.64 44.73
C GLN A 4 -31.79 18.68 44.32
N HIS A 5 -31.68 17.52 44.98
CA HIS A 5 -30.66 16.51 44.63
C HIS A 5 -30.91 15.84 43.28
N PHE A 6 -32.16 15.68 42.86
CA PHE A 6 -32.49 15.05 41.57
C PHE A 6 -32.19 15.97 40.38
N PHE A 7 -32.42 17.28 40.52
CA PHE A 7 -32.14 18.26 39.47
C PHE A 7 -30.64 18.42 39.20
N VAL A 8 -29.82 18.47 40.27
CA VAL A 8 -28.36 18.58 40.16
C VAL A 8 -27.74 17.32 39.53
N HIS A 9 -28.26 16.12 39.84
CA HIS A 9 -27.82 14.89 39.19
C HIS A 9 -28.19 14.84 37.70
N HIS A 10 -29.36 15.34 37.31
CA HIS A 10 -29.80 15.37 35.92
C HIS A 10 -28.98 16.36 35.07
N GLU A 11 -28.65 17.55 35.60
CA GLU A 11 -27.79 18.51 34.90
C GLU A 11 -26.35 18.03 34.76
N ASN A 12 -25.80 17.37 35.78
CA ASN A 12 -24.43 16.84 35.75
C ASN A 12 -24.28 15.68 34.75
N MET A 13 -25.28 14.79 34.64
CA MET A 13 -25.26 13.74 33.60
C MET A 13 -25.34 14.31 32.18
N LYS A 14 -26.14 15.36 31.96
CA LYS A 14 -26.21 16.06 30.66
C LYS A 14 -24.85 16.67 30.32
N LYS A 15 -24.21 17.41 31.24
CA LYS A 15 -22.88 18.01 31.02
C LYS A 15 -21.80 16.95 30.71
N PHE A 16 -21.85 15.79 31.35
CA PHE A 16 -20.91 14.69 31.09
C PHE A 16 -21.14 14.06 29.70
N LEU A 17 -22.40 13.90 29.27
CA LEU A 17 -22.76 13.42 27.94
C LEU A 17 -22.31 14.40 26.82
N TRP A 18 -22.43 15.71 27.08
CA TRP A 18 -21.98 16.79 26.19
C TRP A 18 -20.44 16.90 26.10
N LEU A 19 -19.69 16.41 27.08
CA LEU A 19 -18.22 16.30 27.05
C LEU A 19 -17.74 15.00 26.39
N LEU A 20 -18.51 13.93 26.49
CA LEU A 20 -18.22 12.65 25.83
C LEU A 20 -18.43 12.71 24.32
N LEU A 21 -19.45 13.42 23.83
CA LEU A 21 -19.74 13.56 22.39
C LEU A 21 -18.58 14.17 21.57
N PRO A 22 -17.93 15.29 21.97
CA PRO A 22 -16.76 15.80 21.26
C PRO A 22 -15.54 14.90 21.44
N LEU A 23 -15.38 14.22 22.59
CA LEU A 23 -14.29 13.26 22.80
C LEU A 23 -14.45 12.02 21.90
N ILE A 24 -15.66 11.49 21.79
CA ILE A 24 -16.03 10.42 20.87
C ILE A 24 -15.85 10.88 19.43
N ALA A 25 -16.27 12.11 19.08
CA ALA A 25 -16.05 12.68 17.74
C ALA A 25 -14.55 12.84 17.42
N ILE A 26 -13.73 13.30 18.36
CA ILE A 26 -12.27 13.40 18.19
C ILE A 26 -11.65 12.00 18.04
N ILE A 27 -12.11 11.00 18.81
CA ILE A 27 -11.67 9.60 18.67
C ILE A 27 -12.07 9.04 17.28
N HIS A 28 -13.26 9.35 16.78
CA HIS A 28 -13.69 8.96 15.43
C HIS A 28 -12.89 9.68 14.33
N ILE A 29 -12.50 10.94 14.53
CA ILE A 29 -11.68 11.71 13.58
C ILE A 29 -10.23 11.19 13.56
N VAL A 30 -9.70 10.72 14.70
CA VAL A 30 -8.35 10.12 14.79
C VAL A 30 -8.33 8.67 14.28
N LEU A 31 -9.45 7.94 14.37
CA LEU A 31 -9.59 6.58 13.82
C LEU A 31 -9.98 6.54 12.33
N ALA A 32 -10.48 7.64 11.76
CA ALA A 32 -10.82 7.73 10.34
C ALA A 32 -9.75 8.51 9.56
N GLN A 33 -8.54 7.96 9.47
CA GLN A 33 -7.83 8.10 8.19
C GLN A 33 -8.61 7.25 7.19
N ASP A 34 -9.54 7.88 6.48
CA ASP A 34 -10.52 7.17 5.68
C ASP A 34 -9.84 6.39 4.55
N GLN A 35 -9.85 5.05 4.65
CA GLN A 35 -9.41 4.12 3.60
C GLN A 35 -10.45 4.05 2.46
N GLN A 36 -11.28 5.08 2.31
CA GLN A 36 -12.32 5.16 1.30
C GLN A 36 -11.74 4.98 -0.10
N GLY A 37 -12.31 4.01 -0.81
CA GLY A 37 -11.89 3.63 -2.15
C GLY A 37 -10.58 2.81 -2.20
N PHE A 38 -9.95 2.50 -1.07
CA PHE A 38 -8.82 1.57 -1.06
C PHE A 38 -9.32 0.18 -1.43
N ILE A 39 -8.53 -0.50 -2.25
CA ILE A 39 -8.69 -1.92 -2.53
C ILE A 39 -7.40 -2.59 -2.09
N SER A 40 -7.47 -3.51 -1.13
CA SER A 40 -6.32 -4.32 -0.72
C SER A 40 -6.74 -5.78 -0.76
N LEU A 41 -6.19 -6.52 -1.72
CA LEU A 41 -6.49 -7.92 -1.91
C LEU A 41 -5.35 -8.78 -1.38
N ASP A 42 -5.70 -9.71 -0.51
CA ASP A 42 -4.86 -10.82 -0.10
C ASP A 42 -5.08 -11.96 -1.10
N CYS A 43 -4.10 -12.16 -1.99
CA CYS A 43 -4.26 -13.06 -3.11
C CYS A 43 -4.04 -14.50 -2.65
N GLY A 44 -5.05 -15.35 -2.85
CA GLY A 44 -4.99 -16.74 -2.43
C GLY A 44 -5.26 -16.97 -0.94
N LEU A 45 -5.89 -15.99 -0.26
CA LEU A 45 -6.42 -16.17 1.08
C LEU A 45 -7.33 -17.42 1.11
N PRO A 46 -7.10 -18.38 2.03
CA PRO A 46 -7.95 -19.57 2.18
C PRO A 46 -9.41 -19.23 2.47
N ALA A 47 -10.34 -20.05 1.97
CA ALA A 47 -11.78 -19.79 2.11
C ALA A 47 -12.30 -19.91 3.56
N ASP A 48 -11.56 -20.61 4.42
CA ASP A 48 -11.83 -20.76 5.85
C ASP A 48 -11.26 -19.60 6.70
N GLU A 49 -10.43 -18.74 6.11
CA GLU A 49 -9.93 -17.53 6.75
C GLU A 49 -10.93 -16.38 6.70
N ARG A 50 -10.93 -15.55 7.74
CA ARG A 50 -11.82 -14.38 7.82
C ARG A 50 -11.44 -13.33 6.77
N SER A 51 -12.42 -12.88 6.00
CA SER A 51 -12.30 -11.75 5.07
C SER A 51 -13.56 -10.87 5.10
N PRO A 52 -13.44 -9.53 5.22
CA PRO A 52 -12.20 -8.76 5.36
C PRO A 52 -11.58 -8.87 6.76
N TYR A 53 -10.30 -8.51 6.87
CA TYR A 53 -9.54 -8.42 8.13
C TYR A 53 -8.59 -7.21 8.12
N GLU A 54 -8.22 -6.73 9.30
CA GLU A 54 -7.24 -5.66 9.47
C GLU A 54 -5.83 -6.25 9.62
N GLU A 55 -4.89 -5.78 8.78
CA GLU A 55 -3.47 -6.14 8.89
C GLU A 55 -2.83 -5.33 10.02
N THR A 56 -2.18 -6.00 10.96
CA THR A 56 -1.80 -5.42 12.25
C THR A 56 -0.65 -4.40 12.18
N TYR A 57 0.24 -4.52 11.20
CA TYR A 57 1.38 -3.61 11.06
C TYR A 57 0.99 -2.25 10.46
N THR A 58 0.12 -2.28 9.45
CA THR A 58 -0.31 -1.10 8.68
C THR A 58 -1.65 -0.55 9.15
N GLY A 59 -2.55 -1.39 9.67
CA GLY A 59 -3.95 -1.04 9.92
C GLY A 59 -4.82 -1.05 8.66
N LEU A 60 -4.31 -1.57 7.53
CA LEU A 60 -5.05 -1.66 6.27
C LEU A 60 -6.08 -2.79 6.33
N GLN A 61 -7.27 -2.54 5.79
CA GLN A 61 -8.28 -3.58 5.59
C GLN A 61 -7.96 -4.38 4.33
N PHE A 62 -7.68 -5.67 4.48
CA PHE A 62 -7.48 -6.63 3.41
C PHE A 62 -8.69 -7.54 3.24
N SER A 63 -8.99 -7.89 2.00
CA SER A 63 -10.05 -8.85 1.64
C SER A 63 -9.51 -9.94 0.71
N SER A 64 -10.17 -11.10 0.69
CA SER A 64 -9.89 -12.14 -0.30
C SER A 64 -10.05 -11.61 -1.73
N ASP A 65 -9.17 -12.07 -2.60
CA ASP A 65 -9.15 -11.74 -4.02
C ASP A 65 -10.17 -12.53 -4.87
N GLU A 66 -10.81 -13.55 -4.28
CA GLU A 66 -11.63 -14.56 -4.96
C GLU A 66 -12.73 -13.98 -5.88
N LYS A 67 -13.34 -12.86 -5.49
CA LYS A 67 -14.43 -12.23 -6.29
C LYS A 67 -13.92 -11.43 -7.49
N PHE A 68 -12.62 -11.17 -7.56
CA PHE A 68 -12.02 -10.29 -8.56
C PHE A 68 -11.31 -11.05 -9.68
N ILE A 69 -11.16 -12.38 -9.55
CA ILE A 69 -10.47 -13.26 -10.49
C ILE A 69 -11.26 -14.56 -10.66
N ARG A 70 -11.25 -15.15 -11.86
CA ARG A 70 -12.05 -16.37 -12.17
C ARG A 70 -11.25 -17.67 -12.16
N SER A 71 -9.94 -17.58 -12.09
CA SER A 71 -9.01 -18.69 -12.30
C SER A 71 -7.88 -18.65 -11.28
N GLY A 72 -7.01 -19.65 -11.35
CA GLY A 72 -5.87 -19.79 -10.46
C GLY A 72 -6.18 -20.60 -9.21
N LYS A 73 -5.13 -20.96 -8.50
CA LYS A 73 -5.16 -21.80 -7.30
C LYS A 73 -4.45 -21.06 -6.16
N ASN A 74 -4.83 -21.39 -4.94
CA ASN A 74 -4.21 -20.81 -3.74
C ASN A 74 -2.96 -21.60 -3.37
N GLY A 75 -1.89 -20.90 -3.00
CA GLY A 75 -0.63 -21.47 -2.53
C GLY A 75 -0.22 -20.84 -1.20
N ARG A 76 0.44 -21.62 -0.35
CA ARG A 76 1.04 -21.13 0.89
C ARG A 76 2.55 -21.00 0.74
N ILE A 77 3.07 -19.86 1.12
CA ILE A 77 4.49 -19.54 1.04
C ILE A 77 5.20 -20.33 2.15
N ARG A 78 6.21 -21.13 1.78
CA ARG A 78 6.92 -22.02 2.71
C ARG A 78 8.12 -21.32 3.34
N GLU A 79 8.86 -20.59 2.50
CA GLU A 79 10.06 -19.86 2.86
C GLU A 79 9.73 -18.37 2.89
N ASN A 80 9.18 -17.92 4.02
CA ASN A 80 8.89 -16.50 4.24
C ASN A 80 9.90 -15.92 5.23
N PRO A 81 10.58 -14.80 4.93
CA PRO A 81 11.39 -14.13 5.93
C PRO A 81 10.54 -13.76 7.15
N VAL A 82 11.10 -13.93 8.35
CA VAL A 82 10.43 -13.57 9.60
C VAL A 82 9.97 -12.11 9.57
N GLY A 83 8.70 -11.86 9.88
CA GLY A 83 8.14 -10.50 10.01
C GLY A 83 7.44 -9.93 8.78
N TYR A 84 7.18 -10.74 7.75
CA TYR A 84 6.28 -10.32 6.66
C TYR A 84 4.82 -10.25 7.14
N ALA A 85 4.07 -9.29 6.60
CA ALA A 85 2.65 -9.10 6.91
C ALA A 85 1.79 -10.25 6.39
N LYS A 86 0.61 -10.46 7.00
CA LYS A 86 -0.33 -11.54 6.66
C LYS A 86 -0.62 -11.71 5.15
N PRO A 87 -0.83 -10.63 4.35
CA PRO A 87 -1.04 -10.75 2.90
C PRO A 87 0.11 -11.36 2.10
N TYR A 88 1.25 -11.63 2.74
CA TYR A 88 2.43 -12.25 2.13
C TYR A 88 2.71 -13.65 2.68
N GLU A 89 1.74 -14.27 3.36
CA GLU A 89 1.82 -15.69 3.77
C GLU A 89 1.24 -16.63 2.70
N THR A 90 0.36 -16.09 1.85
CA THR A 90 -0.30 -16.80 0.76
C THR A 90 -0.08 -16.11 -0.58
N LEU A 91 -0.40 -16.84 -1.64
CA LEU A 91 -0.42 -16.34 -3.00
C LEU A 91 -1.50 -17.02 -3.82
N ARG A 92 -1.93 -16.37 -4.89
CA ARG A 92 -2.64 -17.02 -6.00
C ARG A 92 -1.68 -17.27 -7.14
N TYR A 93 -1.68 -18.49 -7.69
CA TYR A 93 -0.86 -18.87 -8.84
C TYR A 93 -1.73 -19.40 -9.99
N PHE A 94 -1.22 -19.29 -11.21
CA PHE A 94 -1.98 -19.53 -12.44
C PHE A 94 -1.29 -20.59 -13.32
N PRO A 95 -1.43 -21.89 -13.00
CA PRO A 95 -0.79 -22.95 -13.77
C PRO A 95 -1.45 -23.13 -15.14
N ASP A 96 -2.73 -22.77 -15.23
CA ASP A 96 -3.57 -22.92 -16.41
C ASP A 96 -3.82 -21.56 -17.08
N GLY A 97 -3.87 -21.57 -18.42
CA GLY A 97 -4.13 -20.38 -19.23
C GLY A 97 -2.91 -19.46 -19.37
N ILE A 98 -2.87 -18.72 -20.48
CA ILE A 98 -1.76 -17.80 -20.80
C ILE A 98 -1.96 -16.44 -20.14
N ARG A 99 -3.20 -15.95 -20.04
CA ARG A 99 -3.54 -14.62 -19.52
C ARG A 99 -4.63 -14.75 -18.47
N ASN A 100 -4.34 -14.28 -17.26
CA ASN A 100 -5.24 -14.32 -16.12
C ASN A 100 -5.41 -12.90 -15.57
N CYS A 101 -6.65 -12.38 -15.56
CA CYS A 101 -6.92 -10.96 -15.31
C CYS A 101 -7.84 -10.74 -14.13
N TYR A 102 -7.37 -9.96 -13.16
CA TYR A 102 -8.23 -9.36 -12.14
C TYR A 102 -9.11 -8.31 -12.80
N SER A 103 -10.37 -8.21 -12.36
CA SER A 103 -11.30 -7.15 -12.77
C SER A 103 -11.71 -6.34 -11.55
N LEU A 104 -11.29 -5.08 -11.51
CA LEU A 104 -11.43 -4.21 -10.35
C LEU A 104 -12.31 -3.01 -10.70
N ASN A 105 -13.15 -2.59 -9.75
CA ASN A 105 -13.92 -1.35 -9.88
C ASN A 105 -13.06 -0.17 -9.40
N VAL A 106 -12.90 0.84 -10.25
CA VAL A 106 -12.07 2.02 -9.98
C VAL A 106 -12.80 3.29 -10.40
N GLU A 107 -12.34 4.45 -9.92
CA GLU A 107 -12.90 5.73 -10.36
C GLU A 107 -12.31 6.17 -11.70
N LYS A 108 -13.14 6.19 -12.75
CA LYS A 108 -12.74 6.71 -14.06
C LYS A 108 -12.20 8.14 -13.94
N GLY A 109 -11.06 8.41 -14.58
CA GLY A 109 -10.48 9.75 -14.65
C GLY A 109 -9.73 10.20 -13.40
N ARG A 110 -9.77 9.44 -12.31
CA ARG A 110 -8.98 9.70 -11.11
C ARG A 110 -7.68 8.90 -11.15
N THR A 111 -6.55 9.53 -10.80
CA THR A 111 -5.28 8.82 -10.70
C THR A 111 -5.36 7.77 -9.58
N HIS A 112 -4.95 6.55 -9.88
CA HIS A 112 -4.80 5.46 -8.90
C HIS A 112 -3.35 5.05 -8.83
N LEU A 113 -2.82 4.94 -7.61
CA LEU A 113 -1.63 4.15 -7.33
C LEU A 113 -2.04 2.68 -7.34
N ILE A 114 -1.31 1.88 -8.10
CA ILE A 114 -1.55 0.44 -8.22
C ILE A 114 -0.25 -0.26 -7.88
N VAL A 115 -0.31 -1.21 -6.95
CA VAL A 115 0.84 -1.99 -6.53
C VAL A 115 0.51 -3.47 -6.56
N ALA A 116 1.32 -4.24 -7.29
CA ALA A 116 1.26 -5.70 -7.30
C ALA A 116 2.49 -6.26 -6.58
N ARG A 117 2.29 -7.17 -5.63
CA ARG A 117 3.36 -7.74 -4.80
C ARG A 117 3.51 -9.23 -5.01
N PHE A 118 4.76 -9.67 -5.03
CA PHE A 118 5.14 -11.02 -5.41
C PHE A 118 6.13 -11.59 -4.41
N VAL A 119 5.70 -12.56 -3.61
CA VAL A 119 6.55 -13.32 -2.69
C VAL A 119 6.46 -14.80 -3.05
N TYR A 120 7.50 -15.33 -3.69
CA TYR A 120 7.51 -16.72 -4.17
C TYR A 120 7.59 -17.72 -3.01
N GLY A 121 8.60 -17.55 -2.13
CA GLY A 121 8.95 -18.43 -1.00
C GLY A 121 8.68 -19.92 -1.22
N ASN A 122 9.02 -20.41 -2.42
CA ASN A 122 9.02 -21.83 -2.78
C ASN A 122 7.70 -22.57 -2.48
N TYR A 123 6.57 -21.91 -2.73
CA TYR A 123 5.24 -22.45 -2.41
C TYR A 123 4.95 -23.82 -3.05
N ASP A 124 5.45 -24.05 -4.26
CA ASP A 124 5.29 -25.29 -5.04
C ASP A 124 6.38 -26.34 -4.74
N GLY A 125 7.50 -25.94 -4.15
CA GLY A 125 8.63 -26.82 -3.82
C GLY A 125 9.59 -27.09 -4.98
N PHE A 126 9.47 -26.39 -6.11
CA PHE A 126 10.35 -26.59 -7.26
C PHE A 126 11.62 -25.73 -7.23
N ASP A 127 11.68 -24.73 -6.35
CA ASP A 127 12.69 -23.66 -6.32
C ASP A 127 12.98 -23.03 -7.70
N LEU A 128 11.95 -23.00 -8.55
CA LEU A 128 12.00 -22.38 -9.87
C LEU A 128 11.26 -21.05 -9.84
N LYS A 129 12.00 -19.97 -9.58
CA LYS A 129 11.43 -18.63 -9.44
C LYS A 129 10.78 -18.16 -10.75
N PRO A 130 9.54 -17.63 -10.70
CA PRO A 130 8.77 -17.36 -11.90
C PRO A 130 9.18 -16.08 -12.61
N LYS A 131 8.97 -16.09 -13.93
CA LYS A 131 9.09 -14.94 -14.83
C LYS A 131 7.85 -14.82 -15.71
N PHE A 132 7.24 -13.65 -15.72
CA PHE A 132 5.99 -13.40 -16.45
C PHE A 132 5.76 -11.89 -16.60
N ASP A 133 4.79 -11.50 -17.41
CA ASP A 133 4.49 -10.09 -17.66
C ASP A 133 3.20 -9.64 -16.96
N LEU A 134 3.16 -8.35 -16.62
CA LEU A 134 1.99 -7.63 -16.13
C LEU A 134 1.43 -6.71 -17.21
N TYR A 135 0.11 -6.63 -17.28
CA TYR A 135 -0.61 -5.75 -18.18
C TYR A 135 -1.72 -5.00 -17.44
N LEU A 136 -1.92 -3.74 -17.81
CA LEU A 136 -3.12 -2.95 -17.51
C LEU A 136 -4.07 -3.05 -18.69
N GLY A 137 -5.05 -3.96 -18.60
CA GLY A 137 -5.90 -4.36 -19.71
C GLY A 137 -5.04 -4.88 -20.89
N PRO A 138 -5.10 -4.26 -22.08
CA PRO A 138 -4.26 -4.65 -23.21
C PRO A 138 -2.84 -4.07 -23.15
N ASN A 139 -2.55 -3.11 -22.26
CA ASN A 139 -1.30 -2.35 -22.28
C ASN A 139 -0.21 -3.03 -21.42
N PRO A 140 1.02 -3.20 -21.93
CA PRO A 140 2.14 -3.69 -21.12
C PRO A 140 2.40 -2.77 -19.93
N TRP A 141 2.69 -3.36 -18.78
CA TRP A 141 3.08 -2.63 -17.58
C TRP A 141 4.53 -2.93 -17.18
N ALA A 142 4.83 -4.18 -16.83
CA ALA A 142 6.14 -4.59 -16.33
C ALA A 142 6.40 -6.08 -16.58
N THR A 143 7.66 -6.49 -16.56
CA THR A 143 8.05 -7.90 -16.49
C THR A 143 8.48 -8.22 -15.08
N VAL A 144 7.81 -9.19 -14.45
CA VAL A 144 8.19 -9.71 -13.13
C VAL A 144 9.24 -10.79 -13.35
N ASP A 145 10.44 -10.58 -12.82
CA ASP A 145 11.56 -11.53 -12.89
C ASP A 145 12.08 -11.82 -11.48
N LEU A 146 11.49 -12.83 -10.83
CA LEU A 146 11.89 -13.24 -9.49
C LEU A 146 13.20 -14.05 -9.47
N GLN A 147 13.78 -14.39 -10.62
CA GLN A 147 15.11 -15.00 -10.67
C GLN A 147 16.18 -13.97 -10.36
N SER A 148 16.01 -12.74 -10.88
CA SER A 148 16.91 -11.62 -10.64
C SER A 148 16.67 -10.91 -9.29
N LEU A 149 15.44 -10.97 -8.76
CA LEU A 149 15.01 -10.27 -7.54
C LEU A 149 14.69 -11.28 -6.42
N VAL A 150 15.71 -11.58 -5.63
CA VAL A 150 15.66 -12.59 -4.54
C VAL A 150 14.64 -12.18 -3.47
N ASN A 151 13.86 -13.14 -2.98
CA ASN A 151 12.85 -13.03 -1.90
C ASN A 151 11.56 -12.24 -2.23
N GLY A 152 11.44 -11.68 -3.43
CA GLY A 152 10.21 -11.05 -3.89
C GLY A 152 10.44 -9.71 -4.59
N THR A 153 9.40 -9.20 -5.23
CA THR A 153 9.39 -7.87 -5.83
C THR A 153 8.02 -7.21 -5.69
N SER A 154 7.96 -5.92 -5.98
CA SER A 154 6.72 -5.17 -6.10
C SER A 154 6.80 -4.27 -7.32
N GLU A 155 5.74 -4.27 -8.12
CA GLU A 155 5.60 -3.36 -9.24
C GLU A 155 4.60 -2.28 -8.86
N GLU A 156 4.96 -1.01 -9.08
CA GLU A 156 4.13 0.15 -8.75
C GLU A 156 3.94 1.05 -9.98
N ILE A 157 2.69 1.45 -10.23
CA ILE A 157 2.32 2.36 -11.29
C ILE A 157 1.24 3.35 -10.84
N LEU A 158 1.36 4.59 -11.30
CA LEU A 158 0.28 5.57 -11.25
C LEU A 158 -0.42 5.60 -12.60
N HIS A 159 -1.71 5.31 -12.61
CA HIS A 159 -2.51 5.22 -13.82
C HIS A 159 -3.82 5.99 -13.67
N ILE A 160 -4.30 6.60 -14.75
CA ILE A 160 -5.61 7.25 -14.83
C ILE A 160 -6.53 6.33 -15.66
N PRO A 161 -7.46 5.59 -15.02
CA PRO A 161 -8.34 4.67 -15.73
C PRO A 161 -9.28 5.42 -16.68
N THR A 162 -9.49 4.88 -17.87
CA THR A 162 -10.43 5.43 -18.88
C THR A 162 -11.86 4.92 -18.71
N SER A 163 -12.07 3.96 -17.81
CA SER A 163 -13.35 3.33 -17.48
C SER A 163 -13.45 3.06 -15.97
N ASN A 164 -14.64 2.76 -15.46
CA ASN A 164 -14.84 2.39 -14.05
C ASN A 164 -14.43 0.95 -13.74
N SER A 165 -13.92 0.23 -14.73
CA SER A 165 -13.35 -1.10 -14.60
C SER A 165 -11.90 -1.07 -15.07
N LEU A 166 -11.01 -1.65 -14.28
CA LEU A 166 -9.60 -1.82 -14.62
C LEU A 166 -9.24 -3.30 -14.54
N GLN A 167 -8.65 -3.80 -15.62
CA GLN A 167 -8.10 -5.15 -15.64
C GLN A 167 -6.60 -5.12 -15.33
N ILE A 168 -6.17 -5.98 -14.42
CA ILE A 168 -4.75 -6.21 -14.13
C ILE A 168 -4.46 -7.66 -14.44
N CYS A 169 -3.65 -7.90 -15.46
CA CYS A 169 -3.44 -9.24 -16.01
C CYS A 169 -2.02 -9.72 -15.77
N LEU A 170 -1.90 -10.96 -15.33
CA LEU A 170 -0.67 -11.72 -15.31
C LEU A 170 -0.63 -12.59 -16.57
N VAL A 171 0.45 -12.48 -17.34
CA VAL A 171 0.60 -13.14 -18.64
C VAL A 171 1.83 -14.04 -18.61
N LYS A 172 1.62 -15.34 -18.79
CA LYS A 172 2.66 -16.35 -18.90
C LYS A 172 3.45 -16.14 -20.19
N THR A 173 4.77 -16.00 -20.08
CA THR A 173 5.69 -15.75 -21.21
C THR A 173 6.69 -16.90 -21.45
N GLY A 174 6.74 -17.87 -20.55
CA GLY A 174 7.59 -19.06 -20.65
C GLY A 174 7.00 -20.20 -19.84
N GLU A 175 7.84 -21.13 -19.38
CA GLU A 175 7.36 -22.35 -18.70
C GLU A 175 6.89 -22.10 -17.26
N THR A 176 7.44 -21.07 -16.59
CA THR A 176 7.14 -20.80 -15.19
C THR A 176 5.73 -20.27 -14.96
N THR A 177 5.20 -20.51 -13.77
CA THR A 177 3.83 -20.20 -13.39
C THR A 177 3.69 -18.78 -12.83
N PRO A 178 2.87 -17.89 -13.44
CA PRO A 178 2.58 -16.59 -12.86
C PRO A 178 1.93 -16.69 -11.47
N MET A 179 2.27 -15.76 -10.59
CA MET A 179 1.74 -15.71 -9.22
C MET A 179 1.61 -14.27 -8.74
N ILE A 180 0.82 -14.05 -7.68
CA ILE A 180 0.67 -12.76 -7.00
C ILE A 180 0.29 -13.01 -5.55
N SER A 181 0.87 -12.23 -4.63
CA SER A 181 0.62 -12.32 -3.18
C SER A 181 -0.35 -11.23 -2.72
N ALA A 182 -0.20 -10.00 -3.22
CA ALA A 182 -1.14 -8.93 -2.91
C ALA A 182 -1.35 -7.98 -4.08
N LEU A 183 -2.56 -7.42 -4.16
CA LEU A 183 -2.92 -6.39 -5.12
C LEU A 183 -3.57 -5.21 -4.41
N GLU A 184 -2.95 -4.05 -4.50
CA GLU A 184 -3.30 -2.86 -3.72
C GLU A 184 -3.54 -1.66 -4.63
N LEU A 185 -4.70 -1.01 -4.51
CA LEU A 185 -5.06 0.19 -5.24
C LEU A 185 -5.42 1.31 -4.27
N ARG A 186 -4.92 2.51 -4.55
CA ARG A 186 -5.12 3.71 -3.73
C ARG A 186 -5.58 4.85 -4.65
N PRO A 187 -6.80 5.38 -4.47
CA PRO A 187 -7.23 6.56 -5.22
C PRO A 187 -6.44 7.78 -4.73
N MET A 188 -5.79 8.48 -5.65
CA MET A 188 -4.97 9.65 -5.32
C MET A 188 -5.84 10.90 -5.15
N GLY A 189 -5.26 11.95 -4.58
CA GLY A 189 -5.88 13.27 -4.54
C GLY A 189 -6.09 13.83 -5.94
N ASN A 190 -7.13 14.67 -6.08
CA ASN A 190 -7.36 15.39 -7.32
C ASN A 190 -6.11 16.18 -7.72
N ASP A 191 -5.85 16.22 -9.02
CA ASP A 191 -4.69 16.87 -9.62
C ASP A 191 -3.30 16.37 -9.14
N SER A 192 -3.24 15.23 -8.46
CA SER A 192 -1.98 14.59 -8.08
C SER A 192 -1.47 13.72 -9.21
N TYR A 193 -0.17 13.85 -9.52
CA TYR A 193 0.52 13.06 -10.55
C TYR A 193 -0.15 13.08 -11.94
N ILE A 194 -0.71 14.22 -12.36
CA ILE A 194 -1.26 14.37 -13.71
C ILE A 194 -0.13 14.20 -14.74
N THR A 195 -0.29 13.24 -15.65
CA THR A 195 0.64 12.99 -16.75
C THR A 195 0.14 13.67 -18.02
N LYS A 196 1.06 14.10 -18.89
CA LYS A 196 0.71 14.57 -20.24
C LYS A 196 0.32 13.41 -21.17
N SER A 197 0.93 12.24 -20.95
CA SER A 197 0.68 11.03 -21.72
C SER A 197 1.09 9.81 -20.90
N GLY A 198 0.30 8.74 -20.98
CA GLY A 198 0.64 7.45 -20.37
C GLY A 198 0.60 7.44 -18.84
N SER A 199 1.13 6.36 -18.29
CA SER A 199 1.19 6.08 -16.85
C SER A 199 2.60 6.31 -16.31
N LEU A 200 2.76 6.45 -14.99
CA LEU A 200 4.08 6.61 -14.36
C LEU A 200 4.46 5.33 -13.61
N ASN A 201 5.52 4.66 -14.06
CA ASN A 201 6.16 3.61 -13.28
C ASN A 201 7.03 4.23 -12.18
N LEU A 202 7.05 3.58 -11.01
CA LEU A 202 7.94 3.99 -9.94
C LEU A 202 9.40 3.70 -10.31
N TYR A 203 10.21 4.75 -10.39
CA TYR A 203 11.66 4.60 -10.47
C TYR A 203 12.29 4.54 -9.07
N SER A 204 11.98 5.51 -8.21
CA SER A 204 12.45 5.52 -6.83
C SER A 204 11.59 6.44 -5.97
N ARG A 205 11.42 6.08 -4.70
CA ARG A 205 10.80 6.95 -3.68
C ARG A 205 11.57 6.80 -2.38
N ARG A 206 12.33 7.84 -2.04
CA ARG A 206 13.21 7.87 -0.87
C ARG A 206 13.02 9.14 -0.06
N TYR A 207 13.41 9.09 1.21
CA TYR A 207 13.53 10.26 2.08
C TYR A 207 14.87 10.26 2.81
N PHE A 208 15.37 11.45 3.14
CA PHE A 208 16.75 11.68 3.58
C PHE A 208 17.00 11.30 5.05
N SER A 209 16.91 10.01 5.36
CA SER A 209 17.22 9.48 6.69
C SER A 209 18.23 8.33 6.67
N LYS A 210 19.22 8.38 7.58
CA LYS A 210 20.28 7.39 7.80
C LYS A 210 19.83 6.16 8.58
N SER A 211 18.78 6.29 9.40
CA SER A 211 18.33 5.24 10.32
C SER A 211 16.82 5.07 10.39
N GLY A 212 16.05 5.83 9.60
CA GLY A 212 14.60 5.72 9.60
C GLY A 212 14.10 4.41 8.98
N SER A 213 12.91 3.99 9.39
CA SER A 213 12.21 2.85 8.81
C SER A 213 11.49 3.23 7.51
N ASN A 214 10.95 2.25 6.79
CA ASN A 214 10.07 2.54 5.67
C ASN A 214 8.81 3.28 6.19
N ILE A 215 8.34 4.27 5.42
CA ILE A 215 7.10 4.98 5.71
C ILE A 215 6.04 4.46 4.73
N ARG A 216 4.87 4.10 5.25
CA ARG A 216 3.65 3.72 4.54
C ARG A 216 2.44 4.24 5.32
N TYR A 217 1.24 3.78 4.98
CA TYR A 217 0.07 3.96 5.84
C TYR A 217 0.35 3.47 7.28
N MET A 218 -0.08 4.15 8.34
CA MET A 218 -0.95 5.35 8.40
C MET A 218 -0.21 6.71 8.32
N LYS A 219 1.08 6.71 8.01
CA LYS A 219 1.89 7.94 7.93
C LYS A 219 1.84 8.63 6.57
N ASP A 220 1.63 7.85 5.50
CA ASP A 220 1.33 8.35 4.15
C ASP A 220 -0.13 8.03 3.81
N VAL A 221 -0.93 9.08 3.56
CA VAL A 221 -2.38 8.95 3.31
C VAL A 221 -2.71 8.23 2.00
N TYR A 222 -1.75 8.09 1.08
CA TYR A 222 -1.90 7.33 -0.16
C TYR A 222 -1.20 5.98 -0.10
N ASP A 223 -0.74 5.57 1.10
CA ASP A 223 -0.04 4.31 1.34
C ASP A 223 1.17 4.07 0.40
N ARG A 224 1.81 5.14 -0.05
CA ARG A 224 3.05 5.04 -0.81
C ARG A 224 4.16 4.54 0.09
N THR A 225 4.98 3.63 -0.43
CA THR A 225 6.19 3.20 0.29
C THR A 225 7.32 4.18 0.05
N TRP A 226 7.77 4.84 1.13
CA TRP A 226 8.97 5.67 1.13
C TRP A 226 10.10 4.93 1.83
N LEU A 227 11.19 4.72 1.12
CA LEU A 227 12.38 4.03 1.64
C LEU A 227 13.33 5.05 2.27
N SER A 228 13.85 4.76 3.46
CA SER A 228 14.97 5.53 3.97
C SER A 228 16.21 5.26 3.11
N TYR A 229 17.18 6.18 3.17
CA TYR A 229 18.50 5.88 2.63
C TYR A 229 19.21 4.83 3.48
N GLY A 230 19.00 4.84 4.80
CA GLY A 230 19.57 3.82 5.69
C GLY A 230 21.09 3.77 5.56
N ALA A 231 21.62 2.55 5.46
CA ALA A 231 23.05 2.29 5.21
C ALA A 231 23.55 2.81 3.84
N ARG A 232 22.67 3.17 2.91
CA ARG A 232 23.02 3.72 1.59
C ARG A 232 23.04 5.25 1.57
N PHE A 233 22.95 5.91 2.72
CA PHE A 233 23.05 7.37 2.79
C PHE A 233 24.44 7.81 2.30
N PRO A 234 24.55 8.73 1.32
CA PRO A 234 25.83 9.16 0.77
C PRO A 234 26.76 9.74 1.85
N ARG A 235 28.04 9.39 1.80
CA ARG A 235 29.04 9.83 2.80
C ARG A 235 29.35 11.32 2.67
N GLU A 236 29.17 11.84 1.47
CA GLU A 236 29.36 13.21 1.07
C GLU A 236 28.24 14.13 1.57
N TRP A 237 27.17 13.55 2.13
CA TRP A 237 26.02 14.28 2.64
C TRP A 237 25.90 14.21 4.16
N THR A 238 25.49 15.32 4.75
CA THR A 238 25.11 15.43 6.16
C THR A 238 23.60 15.48 6.24
N GLN A 239 23.01 14.54 7.01
CA GLN A 239 21.58 14.58 7.30
C GLN A 239 21.30 15.74 8.25
N ILE A 240 20.26 16.51 7.95
CA ILE A 240 19.69 17.51 8.83
C ILE A 240 18.22 17.18 9.07
N SER A 241 17.69 17.59 10.21
CA SER A 241 16.28 17.44 10.53
C SER A 241 15.74 18.65 11.26
N THR A 242 14.41 18.77 11.29
CA THR A 242 13.72 19.82 12.04
C THR A 242 12.64 19.23 12.92
N ALA A 243 12.42 19.85 14.08
CA ALA A 243 11.27 19.56 14.95
C ALA A 243 10.06 20.45 14.61
N LEU A 244 10.23 21.44 13.74
CA LEU A 244 9.15 22.32 13.31
C LEU A 244 8.22 21.61 12.34
N GLU A 245 6.95 22.02 12.35
CA GLU A 245 6.00 21.55 11.35
C GLU A 245 6.40 22.08 9.97
N VAL A 246 6.63 21.16 9.03
CA VAL A 246 6.93 21.51 7.65
C VAL A 246 5.62 21.68 6.89
N ASN A 247 5.44 22.85 6.28
CA ASN A 247 4.28 23.13 5.44
C ASN A 247 4.20 22.10 4.30
N ASN A 248 3.04 21.45 4.16
CA ASN A 248 2.77 20.44 3.14
C ASN A 248 1.64 20.86 2.19
N SER A 249 1.60 22.13 1.81
CA SER A 249 0.60 22.69 0.89
C SER A 249 0.92 22.35 -0.58
N ASN A 250 0.97 21.06 -0.93
CA ASN A 250 1.12 20.60 -2.31
C ASN A 250 0.15 19.44 -2.62
N LYS A 251 -0.07 19.19 -3.91
CA LYS A 251 -1.02 18.17 -4.39
C LYS A 251 -0.54 16.72 -4.21
N TYR A 252 0.72 16.52 -3.81
CA TYR A 252 1.30 15.18 -3.60
C TYR A 252 1.17 14.70 -2.17
N VAL A 253 0.96 15.61 -1.21
CA VAL A 253 0.79 15.30 0.22
C VAL A 253 1.82 14.26 0.73
N PRO A 254 3.14 14.45 0.54
CA PRO A 254 4.16 13.56 1.11
C PRO A 254 4.01 13.46 2.64
N PRO A 255 4.48 12.37 3.26
CA PRO A 255 4.30 12.15 4.69
C PRO A 255 5.17 13.12 5.49
N LYS A 256 4.65 13.63 6.62
CA LYS A 256 5.37 14.62 7.46
C LYS A 256 6.73 14.09 7.92
N ASP A 257 6.80 12.80 8.28
CA ASP A 257 8.04 12.11 8.67
C ASP A 257 9.13 12.14 7.59
N ALA A 258 8.74 12.19 6.30
CA ALA A 258 9.70 12.38 5.22
C ALA A 258 10.16 13.84 5.11
N LEU A 259 9.23 14.79 5.25
CA LEU A 259 9.50 16.22 5.08
C LEU A 259 10.39 16.84 6.15
N ILE A 260 10.38 16.30 7.37
CA ILE A 260 11.23 16.80 8.46
C ILE A 260 12.70 16.40 8.33
N ASN A 261 13.05 15.59 7.33
CA ASN A 261 14.40 15.08 7.08
C ASN A 261 14.93 15.59 5.73
N ALA A 262 16.15 16.12 5.73
CA ALA A 262 16.83 16.59 4.52
C ALA A 262 18.33 16.26 4.57
N ALA A 263 19.04 16.60 3.49
CA ALA A 263 20.48 16.42 3.38
C ALA A 263 21.14 17.66 2.78
N THR A 264 22.35 17.94 3.24
CA THR A 264 23.23 18.98 2.66
C THR A 264 24.58 18.36 2.31
N PRO A 265 25.37 18.94 1.40
CA PRO A 265 26.77 18.57 1.26
C PRO A 265 27.49 18.70 2.61
N THR A 266 28.33 17.71 2.94
CA THR A 266 29.18 17.73 4.14
C THR A 266 30.29 18.78 3.99
N ASN A 267 30.78 18.98 2.77
CA ASN A 267 31.71 20.05 2.45
C ASN A 267 30.92 21.22 1.84
N ALA A 268 30.94 22.37 2.51
CA ALA A 268 30.23 23.58 2.06
C ALA A 268 30.69 24.11 0.69
N SER A 269 31.85 23.68 0.21
CA SER A 269 32.39 24.03 -1.11
C SER A 269 32.12 22.98 -2.20
N ALA A 270 31.49 21.85 -1.86
CA ALA A 270 31.07 20.85 -2.85
C ALA A 270 29.67 21.19 -3.40
N PRO A 271 29.40 20.93 -4.69
CA PRO A 271 28.09 21.14 -5.29
C PRO A 271 27.01 20.24 -4.67
#